data_AF-A0A7V5ELG2-F1
#
_entry.id   AF-A0A7V5ELG2-F1
#
_cell.length_a   1.000
_cell.length_b   1.000
_cell.length_c   1.000
_cell.angle_alpha   90.00
_cell.angle_beta   90.00
_cell.angle_gamma   90.00
#
_symmetry.space_group_name_H-M   'P 1'
#
loop_
_entity.id
_entity.type
_entity.pdbx_description
1 polymer ?
#
loop_
_entity_poly.entity_id
_entity_poly.type
_entity_poly.pdbx_seq_one_letter_code
_entity_poly.pdbx_strand_id
1 'polypeptide(L)'
;MTLYAPYNFVPLNKKVVIPHWIDRISHDVPFKDGESGEFKVRITAKTPIFVKDGLSKEEEAKKYDKDGIQITPHEFCQHNGQYYIPGSSIKGMVRNVLEIMSFGRMDKVNDHRYAVRDLNNKELYQSHFGVDKVYGGWLQKDESNQYTISGWGFPGRISHQELQDKYGVDFHTYFSKGGRFDPKKDTEKAGKKKYDKFGNNSRKGTFSFLKEDAKREIYTVTEDEQVGREGELVFTGQSGYREYNH
;
A
#
# COMPACT_ATOMS: atom_id res chain seq x y z
N MET A 1 9.38 -1.51 -12.93
CA MET A 1 8.14 -1.91 -12.21
C MET A 1 7.69 -0.70 -11.45
N THR A 2 6.68 0.01 -11.94
CA THR A 2 6.30 1.33 -11.43
C THR A 2 5.16 1.16 -10.43
N LEU A 3 5.46 1.39 -9.15
CA LEU A 3 4.51 1.26 -8.04
C LEU A 3 3.94 2.65 -7.73
N TYR A 4 2.61 2.79 -7.76
CA TYR A 4 1.90 4.02 -7.40
C TYR A 4 1.74 4.09 -5.88
N ALA A 5 2.24 5.16 -5.27
CA ALA A 5 2.04 5.46 -3.86
C ALA A 5 0.58 5.92 -3.60
N PRO A 6 -0.01 5.57 -2.44
CA PRO A 6 -1.41 5.89 -2.11
C PRO A 6 -1.66 7.37 -1.77
N TYR A 7 -0.63 8.23 -1.77
CA TYR A 7 -0.76 9.67 -1.55
C TYR A 7 0.16 10.46 -2.49
N ASN A 8 -0.08 10.36 -3.80
CA ASN A 8 0.54 11.23 -4.79
C ASN A 8 -0.27 12.53 -4.92
N PHE A 9 -0.12 13.47 -3.98
CA PHE A 9 -0.69 14.82 -4.17
C PHE A 9 0.12 15.68 -5.16
N VAL A 10 1.30 15.20 -5.61
CA VAL A 10 2.15 15.92 -6.57
C VAL A 10 2.76 14.93 -7.58
N PRO A 11 2.71 15.21 -8.90
CA PRO A 11 3.42 14.42 -9.90
C PRO A 11 4.93 14.47 -9.66
N LEU A 12 5.57 13.30 -9.54
CA LEU A 12 7.03 13.19 -9.50
C LEU A 12 7.64 13.44 -10.88
N ASN A 13 8.79 14.12 -10.91
CA ASN A 13 9.47 14.51 -12.15
C ASN A 13 10.06 13.30 -12.86
N LYS A 14 9.69 13.11 -14.13
CA LYS A 14 10.24 12.04 -14.97
C LYS A 14 11.68 12.32 -15.43
N LYS A 15 12.06 13.59 -15.51
CA LYS A 15 13.37 14.05 -15.98
C LYS A 15 13.79 15.26 -15.16
N VAL A 16 14.97 15.19 -14.56
CA VAL A 16 15.60 16.30 -13.86
C VAL A 16 16.73 16.83 -14.74
N VAL A 17 16.69 18.11 -15.06
CA VAL A 17 17.77 18.78 -15.81
C VAL A 17 18.79 19.30 -14.79
N ILE A 18 20.00 18.77 -14.84
CA ILE A 18 21.10 19.20 -13.99
C ILE A 18 21.94 20.20 -14.80
N PRO A 19 22.12 21.44 -14.34
CA PRO A 19 22.96 22.40 -15.05
C PRO A 19 24.43 21.98 -15.00
N HIS A 20 25.18 22.26 -16.07
CA HIS A 20 26.61 21.92 -16.18
C HIS A 20 27.51 22.62 -15.15
N TRP A 21 26.99 23.65 -14.47
CA TRP A 21 27.69 24.42 -13.45
C TRP A 21 27.30 24.03 -12.02
N ILE A 22 26.53 22.95 -11.81
CA ILE A 22 26.06 22.53 -10.48
C ILE A 22 27.22 22.34 -9.49
N ASP A 23 28.35 21.79 -9.95
CA ASP A 23 29.53 21.52 -9.14
C ASP A 23 30.34 22.79 -8.80
N ARG A 24 29.97 23.93 -9.38
CA ARG A 24 30.59 25.24 -9.12
C ARG A 24 29.87 26.02 -8.02
N ILE A 25 28.71 25.54 -7.55
CA ILE A 25 27.96 26.17 -6.46
C ILE A 25 28.53 25.66 -5.14
N SER A 26 29.30 26.51 -4.44
CA SER A 26 29.62 26.28 -3.04
C SER A 26 28.60 27.00 -2.16
N HIS A 27 28.03 26.28 -1.18
CA HIS A 27 27.24 26.91 -0.12
C HIS A 27 28.10 27.44 1.04
N ASP A 28 29.41 27.16 1.03
CA ASP A 28 30.33 27.49 2.11
C ASP A 28 31.08 28.80 1.86
N VAL A 29 31.15 29.26 0.60
CA VAL A 29 31.85 30.49 0.22
C VAL A 29 30.85 31.42 -0.46
N PRO A 30 30.51 32.58 0.14
CA PRO A 30 29.64 33.55 -0.51
C PRO A 30 30.31 34.12 -1.76
N PHE A 31 29.51 34.50 -2.75
CA PHE A 31 30.03 35.21 -3.92
C PHE A 31 30.61 36.55 -3.50
N LYS A 32 31.73 36.94 -4.13
CA LYS A 32 32.41 38.21 -3.86
C LYS A 32 31.47 39.42 -4.00
N ASP A 33 30.55 39.36 -4.96
CA ASP A 33 29.57 40.41 -5.25
C ASP A 33 28.16 40.03 -4.73
N GLY A 34 28.07 39.08 -3.79
CA GLY A 34 26.82 38.62 -3.23
C GLY A 34 26.32 39.52 -2.12
N GLU A 35 25.04 39.88 -2.17
CA GLU A 35 24.36 40.55 -1.06
C GLU A 35 24.07 39.55 0.07
N SER A 36 24.32 39.95 1.32
CA SER A 36 23.96 39.16 2.50
C SER A 36 23.09 40.00 3.44
N GLY A 37 22.23 39.33 4.20
CA GLY A 37 21.30 40.00 5.09
C GLY A 37 20.55 39.02 5.96
N GLU A 38 19.96 39.55 7.02
CA GLU A 38 19.14 38.78 7.95
C GLU A 38 17.71 39.32 7.91
N PHE A 39 16.74 38.41 7.92
CA PHE A 39 15.34 38.78 8.09
C PHE A 39 14.79 38.06 9.32
N LYS A 40 14.05 38.82 10.14
CA LYS A 40 13.45 38.30 11.36
C LYS A 40 12.00 37.93 11.08
N VAL A 41 11.67 36.66 11.27
CA VAL A 41 10.30 36.14 11.11
C VAL A 41 9.75 35.68 12.45
N ARG A 42 8.43 35.87 12.62
CA ARG A 42 7.66 35.29 13.72
C ARG A 42 6.78 34.19 13.14
N ILE A 43 6.96 32.96 13.63
CA ILE A 43 6.18 31.79 13.21
C ILE A 43 5.26 31.40 14.37
N THR A 44 3.98 31.25 14.08
CA THR A 44 2.97 30.83 15.07
C THR A 44 2.43 29.46 14.67
N ALA A 45 2.54 28.48 15.57
CA ALA A 45 1.92 27.18 15.39
C ALA A 45 0.40 27.31 15.52
N LYS A 46 -0.36 26.96 14.46
CA LYS A 46 -1.83 26.99 14.47
C LYS A 46 -2.45 25.74 15.13
N THR A 47 -1.66 24.69 15.26
CA THR A 47 -1.99 23.41 15.90
C THR A 47 -0.83 22.99 16.78
N PRO A 48 -1.03 22.07 17.74
CA PRO A 48 0.08 21.46 18.45
C PRO A 48 1.11 20.88 17.46
N ILE A 49 2.39 21.13 17.71
CA ILE A 49 3.51 20.63 16.91
C ILE A 49 4.43 19.81 17.80
N PHE A 50 5.01 18.76 17.25
CA PHE A 50 6.02 17.94 17.92
C PHE A 50 7.29 17.92 17.08
N VAL A 51 8.41 18.32 17.68
CA VAL A 51 9.74 18.29 17.07
C VAL A 51 10.63 17.43 17.95
N LYS A 52 10.97 16.24 17.45
CA LYS A 52 11.78 15.24 18.16
C LYS A 52 13.20 15.76 18.41
N ASP A 53 13.71 15.47 19.60
CA ASP A 53 15.09 15.78 19.96
C ASP A 53 16.15 14.98 19.18
N GLY A 54 17.27 15.64 18.89
CA GLY A 54 18.38 15.08 18.13
C GLY A 54 19.27 14.20 19.00
N LEU A 55 18.91 12.92 19.15
CA LEU A 55 19.69 11.94 19.90
C LEU A 55 20.79 11.31 19.04
N SER A 56 21.88 10.87 19.68
CA SER A 56 22.84 10.00 19.02
C SER A 56 22.21 8.63 18.69
N LYS A 57 22.78 7.90 17.73
CA LYS A 57 22.28 6.56 17.35
C LYS A 57 22.24 5.59 18.53
N GLU A 58 23.20 5.70 19.45
CA GLU A 58 23.29 4.86 20.64
C GLU A 58 22.18 5.18 21.66
N GLU A 59 21.89 6.47 21.86
CA GLU A 59 20.78 6.90 22.72
C GLU A 59 19.42 6.60 22.11
N GLU A 60 19.31 6.69 20.79
CA GLU A 60 18.11 6.31 20.06
C GLU A 60 17.83 4.81 20.17
N ALA A 61 18.86 3.97 20.05
CA ALA A 61 18.73 2.52 20.20
C ALA A 61 18.25 2.10 21.60
N LYS A 62 18.65 2.83 22.66
CA LYS A 62 18.19 2.59 24.04
C LYS A 62 16.69 2.80 24.24
N LYS A 63 16.01 3.49 23.32
CA LYS A 63 14.55 3.67 23.38
C LYS A 63 13.75 2.47 22.86
N TYR A 64 14.42 1.45 22.34
CA TYR A 64 13.82 0.23 21.81
C TYR A 64 14.37 -1.00 22.53
N ASP A 65 13.54 -2.04 22.65
CA ASP A 65 14.00 -3.35 23.11
C ASP A 65 14.68 -4.16 21.97
N LYS A 66 15.06 -5.40 22.28
CA LYS A 66 15.72 -6.30 21.32
C LYS A 66 14.82 -6.74 20.16
N ASP A 67 13.50 -6.65 20.35
CA ASP A 67 12.47 -7.01 19.37
C ASP A 67 12.02 -5.79 18.55
N GLY A 68 12.61 -4.61 18.81
CA GLY A 68 12.32 -3.35 18.11
C GLY A 68 11.09 -2.61 18.63
N ILE A 69 10.57 -2.97 19.80
CA ILE A 69 9.42 -2.30 20.42
C ILE A 69 9.92 -1.07 21.19
N GLN A 70 9.28 0.07 20.95
CA GLN A 70 9.63 1.30 21.64
C GLN A 70 9.22 1.23 23.12
N ILE A 71 10.21 1.28 24.01
CA ILE A 71 10.03 1.24 25.47
C ILE A 71 10.06 2.63 26.11
N THR A 72 10.57 3.64 25.41
CA THR A 72 10.65 5.02 25.93
C THR A 72 10.20 6.02 24.87
N PRO A 73 9.28 6.94 25.19
CA PRO A 73 8.79 7.92 24.22
C PRO A 73 9.91 8.87 23.76
N HIS A 74 9.72 9.46 22.58
CA HIS A 74 10.56 10.56 22.13
C HIS A 74 10.24 11.84 22.91
N GLU A 75 11.26 12.67 23.11
CA GLU A 75 11.13 13.95 23.79
C GLU A 75 11.18 15.08 22.77
N PHE A 76 10.65 16.24 23.16
CA PHE A 76 10.74 17.45 22.36
C PHE A 76 12.17 17.99 22.37
N CYS A 77 12.61 18.59 21.26
CA CYS A 77 13.82 19.40 21.23
C CYS A 77 13.77 20.48 22.31
N GLN A 78 14.69 20.40 23.26
CA GLN A 78 14.83 21.41 24.31
C GLN A 78 16.29 21.65 24.67
N HIS A 79 16.57 22.85 25.17
CA HIS A 79 17.83 23.18 25.80
C HIS A 79 17.51 23.93 27.09
N ASN A 80 17.97 23.39 28.24
CA ASN A 80 17.73 23.96 29.58
C ASN A 80 16.23 24.28 29.86
N GLY A 81 15.32 23.37 29.51
CA GLY A 81 13.88 23.56 29.72
C GLY A 81 13.17 24.44 28.69
N GLN A 82 13.92 25.03 27.74
CA GLN A 82 13.35 25.84 26.67
C GLN A 82 13.21 25.01 25.38
N TYR A 83 11.97 24.84 24.93
CA TYR A 83 11.67 24.17 23.67
C TYR A 83 12.02 25.04 22.47
N TYR A 84 12.57 24.43 21.41
CA TYR A 84 12.90 25.12 20.18
C TYR A 84 12.75 24.21 18.96
N ILE A 85 12.64 24.82 17.78
CA ILE A 85 12.71 24.11 16.50
C ILE A 85 14.13 24.28 15.96
N PRO A 86 14.90 23.20 15.76
CA PRO A 86 16.23 23.31 15.18
C PRO A 86 16.20 23.99 13.81
N GLY A 87 17.19 24.83 13.52
CA GLY A 87 17.31 25.49 12.21
C GLY A 87 17.40 24.51 11.04
N SER A 88 17.97 23.32 11.28
CA SER A 88 18.00 22.21 10.32
C SER A 88 16.61 21.70 9.95
N SER A 89 15.66 21.67 10.90
CA SER A 89 14.27 21.28 10.67
C SER A 89 13.54 22.31 9.82
N ILE A 90 13.71 23.61 10.12
CA ILE A 90 13.12 24.70 9.30
C ILE A 90 13.72 24.67 7.88
N LYS A 91 15.04 24.53 7.76
CA LYS A 91 15.73 24.39 6.46
C LYS A 91 15.21 23.19 5.67
N GLY A 92 15.01 22.04 6.33
CA GLY A 92 14.45 20.84 5.73
C GLY A 92 13.02 21.04 5.24
N MET A 93 12.16 21.68 6.05
CA MET A 93 10.78 22.00 5.68
C MET A 93 10.72 22.90 4.44
N VAL A 94 11.46 24.01 4.43
CA VAL A 94 11.50 24.95 3.29
C VAL A 94 12.04 24.28 2.04
N ARG A 95 13.14 23.50 2.17
CA ARG A 95 13.70 22.73 1.05
C ARG A 95 12.66 21.79 0.45
N ASN A 96 11.95 21.02 1.29
CA ASN A 96 10.95 20.07 0.82
C ASN A 96 9.83 20.76 0.01
N VAL A 97 9.31 21.89 0.51
CA VAL A 97 8.30 22.67 -0.20
C VAL A 97 8.84 23.21 -1.52
N LEU A 98 10.07 23.74 -1.54
CA LEU A 98 10.70 24.26 -2.76
C LEU A 98 10.99 23.14 -3.78
N GLU A 99 11.44 21.96 -3.35
CA GLU A 99 11.67 20.80 -4.23
C GLU A 99 10.37 20.36 -4.92
N ILE A 100 9.26 20.36 -4.16
CA ILE A 100 7.91 20.09 -4.68
C ILE A 100 7.50 21.16 -5.71
N MET A 101 7.59 22.44 -5.35
CA MET A 101 7.15 23.55 -6.21
C MET A 101 8.01 23.70 -7.48
N SER A 102 9.31 23.46 -7.37
CA SER A 102 10.28 23.63 -8.47
C SER A 102 10.34 22.45 -9.42
N PHE A 103 9.60 21.37 -9.15
CA PHE A 103 9.74 20.12 -9.89
C PHE A 103 11.22 19.65 -9.92
N GLY A 104 11.90 19.80 -8.79
CA GLY A 104 13.31 19.44 -8.61
C GLY A 104 13.55 17.93 -8.44
N ARG A 105 14.80 17.56 -8.16
CA ARG A 105 15.20 16.18 -7.87
C ARG A 105 14.74 15.80 -6.45
N MET A 106 13.61 15.11 -6.35
CA MET A 106 13.14 14.56 -5.06
C MET A 106 13.91 13.28 -4.72
N ASP A 107 15.07 13.41 -4.08
CA ASP A 107 15.93 12.26 -3.69
C ASP A 107 15.53 11.63 -2.34
N LYS A 108 14.76 12.35 -1.51
CA LYS A 108 14.41 11.95 -0.13
C LYS A 108 12.95 11.53 0.00
N VAL A 109 12.45 10.75 -0.95
CA VAL A 109 11.16 10.06 -0.77
C VAL A 109 11.41 8.83 0.09
N ASN A 110 10.91 8.85 1.32
CA ASN A 110 10.92 7.68 2.17
C ASN A 110 9.85 6.69 1.67
N ASP A 111 10.26 5.57 1.06
CA ASP A 111 9.36 4.50 0.58
C ASP A 111 8.95 3.52 1.71
N HIS A 112 9.17 3.88 2.98
CA HIS A 112 8.65 3.11 4.10
C HIS A 112 7.13 3.24 4.19
N ARG A 113 6.48 2.22 3.66
CA ARG A 113 5.05 1.97 3.82
C ARG A 113 4.80 1.55 5.27
N TYR A 114 4.36 2.47 6.11
CA TYR A 114 3.73 2.10 7.37
C TYR A 114 2.31 1.59 7.10
N ALA A 115 2.21 0.37 6.57
CA ALA A 115 0.97 -0.37 6.67
C ALA A 115 0.92 -0.95 8.08
N VAL A 116 0.24 -0.28 9.01
CA VAL A 116 -0.15 -0.94 10.26
C VAL A 116 -1.09 -2.08 9.86
N ARG A 117 -0.53 -3.30 9.88
CA ARG A 117 -1.26 -4.57 9.79
C ARG A 117 -1.04 -5.33 11.09
N ASP A 118 -1.37 -4.69 12.20
CA ASP A 118 -1.47 -5.43 13.45
C ASP A 118 -2.84 -6.09 13.53
N LEU A 119 -2.91 -7.31 13.00
CA LEU A 119 -4.10 -8.16 13.09
C LEU A 119 -4.27 -8.77 14.50
N ASN A 120 -3.31 -8.60 15.42
CA ASN A 120 -3.37 -9.14 16.77
C ASN A 120 -3.90 -8.12 17.80
N ASN A 121 -3.90 -6.83 17.48
CA ASN A 121 -4.51 -5.81 18.33
C ASN A 121 -6.04 -5.80 18.18
N LYS A 122 -6.71 -6.47 19.13
CA LYS A 122 -8.17 -6.64 19.17
C LYS A 122 -8.94 -5.30 19.22
N GLU A 123 -8.41 -4.30 19.92
CA GLU A 123 -9.11 -3.04 20.18
C GLU A 123 -9.09 -2.10 18.96
N LEU A 124 -7.97 -2.06 18.22
CA LEU A 124 -7.77 -1.14 17.10
C LEU A 124 -8.21 -1.70 15.74
N TYR A 125 -8.06 -3.01 15.50
CA TYR A 125 -8.24 -3.60 14.17
C TYR A 125 -9.36 -4.65 14.15
N GLN A 126 -9.39 -5.63 15.05
CA GLN A 126 -10.35 -6.75 14.92
C GLN A 126 -11.82 -6.36 15.12
N SER A 127 -12.10 -5.38 15.98
CA SER A 127 -13.47 -4.88 16.26
C SER A 127 -14.15 -4.29 15.02
N HIS A 128 -13.39 -3.70 14.09
CA HIS A 128 -13.90 -3.13 12.84
C HIS A 128 -13.90 -4.12 11.66
N PHE A 129 -13.18 -5.24 11.75
CA PHE A 129 -13.14 -6.30 10.72
C PHE A 129 -14.18 -7.42 10.95
N GLY A 130 -14.90 -7.38 12.07
CA GLY A 130 -16.05 -8.25 12.36
C GLY A 130 -17.28 -7.94 11.51
N VAL A 131 -17.12 -7.63 10.23
CA VAL A 131 -18.26 -7.53 9.32
C VAL A 131 -18.67 -8.97 9.01
N ASP A 132 -19.77 -9.44 9.62
CA ASP A 132 -20.30 -10.80 9.43
C ASP A 132 -20.61 -11.12 7.96
N LYS A 133 -20.71 -10.09 7.12
CA LYS A 133 -21.19 -10.17 5.74
C LYS A 133 -20.38 -9.26 4.82
N VAL A 134 -19.51 -9.85 4.01
CA VAL A 134 -18.74 -9.15 2.97
C VAL A 134 -19.58 -9.08 1.71
N TYR A 135 -19.93 -7.87 1.27
CA TYR A 135 -20.61 -7.63 0.00
C TYR A 135 -19.59 -7.44 -1.13
N GLY A 136 -19.84 -8.08 -2.26
CA GLY A 136 -19.10 -7.88 -3.50
C GLY A 136 -19.72 -6.77 -4.34
N GLY A 137 -18.89 -6.07 -5.11
CA GLY A 137 -19.36 -5.06 -6.05
C GLY A 137 -18.24 -4.50 -6.92
N TRP A 138 -18.63 -3.78 -7.96
CA TRP A 138 -17.71 -3.08 -8.85
C TRP A 138 -17.66 -1.60 -8.49
N LEU A 139 -16.45 -1.09 -8.23
CA LEU A 139 -16.21 0.34 -8.14
C LEU A 139 -15.91 0.86 -9.55
N GLN A 140 -16.73 1.77 -10.05
CA GLN A 140 -16.53 2.45 -11.31
C GLN A 140 -16.28 3.93 -11.07
N LYS A 141 -15.45 4.52 -11.93
CA LYS A 141 -15.22 5.96 -11.97
C LYS A 141 -15.73 6.45 -13.31
N ASP A 142 -16.66 7.41 -13.29
CA ASP A 142 -17.17 7.99 -14.52
C ASP A 142 -16.23 9.06 -15.09
N GLU A 143 -16.55 9.56 -16.29
CA GLU A 143 -15.81 10.64 -16.97
C GLU A 143 -15.85 11.96 -16.18
N SER A 144 -16.84 12.14 -15.29
CA SER A 144 -17.00 13.29 -14.41
C SER A 144 -16.22 13.16 -13.09
N ASN A 145 -15.36 12.15 -12.97
CA ASN A 145 -14.61 11.80 -11.76
C ASN A 145 -15.44 11.39 -10.53
N GLN A 146 -16.71 11.03 -10.70
CA GLN A 146 -17.53 10.46 -9.64
C GLN A 146 -17.33 8.95 -9.54
N TYR A 147 -17.39 8.45 -8.31
CA TYR A 147 -17.25 7.03 -8.02
C TYR A 147 -18.62 6.42 -7.70
N THR A 148 -18.96 5.34 -8.40
CA THR A 148 -20.18 4.56 -8.16
C THR A 148 -19.82 3.12 -7.80
N ILE A 149 -20.54 2.55 -6.84
CA ILE A 149 -20.40 1.14 -6.46
C ILE A 149 -21.64 0.39 -6.91
N SER A 150 -21.47 -0.54 -7.85
CA SER A 150 -22.51 -1.49 -8.24
C SER A 150 -22.41 -2.73 -7.36
N GLY A 151 -23.35 -2.91 -6.43
CA GLY A 151 -23.40 -4.09 -5.57
C GLY A 151 -23.84 -5.35 -6.32
N TRP A 152 -23.17 -6.47 -6.05
CA TRP A 152 -23.45 -7.79 -6.63
C TRP A 152 -23.72 -8.87 -5.56
N GLY A 153 -24.14 -8.45 -4.37
CA GLY A 153 -24.53 -9.35 -3.29
C GLY A 153 -23.33 -10.05 -2.63
N PHE A 154 -23.50 -11.33 -2.27
CA PHE A 154 -22.51 -12.12 -1.54
C PHE A 154 -21.61 -12.90 -2.50
N PRO A 155 -20.28 -12.72 -2.42
CA PRO A 155 -19.36 -13.49 -3.26
C PRO A 155 -19.21 -14.92 -2.72
N GLY A 156 -19.61 -15.90 -3.52
CA GLY A 156 -19.31 -17.31 -3.31
C GLY A 156 -17.89 -17.69 -3.76
N ARG A 157 -17.43 -18.88 -3.37
CA ARG A 157 -16.14 -19.44 -3.83
C ARG A 157 -16.34 -20.72 -4.61
N ILE A 158 -15.51 -20.93 -5.63
CA ILE A 158 -15.47 -22.15 -6.42
C ILE A 158 -14.05 -22.71 -6.38
N SER A 159 -13.92 -24.02 -6.26
CA SER A 159 -12.61 -24.68 -6.16
C SER A 159 -11.89 -24.68 -7.51
N HIS A 160 -10.55 -24.68 -7.48
CA HIS A 160 -9.76 -24.82 -8.71
C HIS A 160 -9.97 -26.18 -9.40
N GLN A 161 -10.34 -27.22 -8.64
CA GLN A 161 -10.63 -28.55 -9.18
C GLN A 161 -11.94 -28.53 -9.97
N GLU A 162 -13.00 -27.95 -9.42
CA GLU A 162 -14.28 -27.76 -10.11
C GLU A 162 -14.11 -27.01 -11.43
N LEU A 163 -13.33 -25.92 -11.41
CA LEU A 163 -13.06 -25.14 -12.63
C LEU A 163 -12.29 -25.96 -13.67
N GLN A 164 -11.31 -26.75 -13.23
CA GLN A 164 -10.55 -27.63 -14.11
C GLN A 164 -11.45 -28.69 -14.75
N ASP A 165 -12.30 -29.34 -13.97
CA ASP A 165 -13.15 -30.43 -14.42
C ASP A 165 -14.25 -29.93 -15.38
N LYS A 166 -14.78 -28.72 -15.15
CA LYS A 166 -15.90 -28.15 -15.93
C LYS A 166 -15.45 -27.36 -17.16
N TYR A 167 -14.34 -26.65 -17.08
CA TYR A 167 -13.87 -25.77 -18.16
C TYR A 167 -12.59 -26.28 -18.86
N GLY A 168 -12.07 -27.44 -18.46
CA GLY A 168 -10.85 -28.01 -19.05
C GLY A 168 -9.59 -27.17 -18.82
N VAL A 169 -9.58 -26.33 -17.78
CA VAL A 169 -8.44 -25.44 -17.46
C VAL A 169 -7.46 -26.10 -16.49
N ASP A 170 -6.17 -25.78 -16.56
CA ASP A 170 -5.15 -26.41 -15.70
C ASP A 170 -5.07 -25.81 -14.27
N PHE A 171 -6.15 -25.25 -13.74
CA PHE A 171 -6.09 -24.46 -12.50
C PHE A 171 -5.63 -25.28 -11.29
N HIS A 172 -6.18 -26.48 -11.09
CA HIS A 172 -5.81 -27.31 -9.95
C HIS A 172 -4.36 -27.78 -10.07
N THR A 173 -3.95 -28.27 -11.24
CA THR A 173 -2.58 -28.76 -11.49
C THR A 173 -1.53 -27.65 -11.49
N TYR A 174 -1.88 -26.44 -11.94
CA TYR A 174 -0.94 -25.32 -12.01
C TYR A 174 -0.67 -24.67 -10.65
N PHE A 175 -1.74 -24.41 -9.87
CA PHE A 175 -1.66 -23.66 -8.61
C PHE A 175 -1.48 -24.55 -7.38
N SER A 176 -1.45 -25.87 -7.52
CA SER A 176 -1.15 -26.81 -6.43
C SER A 176 0.33 -26.78 -6.04
N LYS A 177 0.63 -27.23 -4.82
CA LYS A 177 2.01 -27.34 -4.32
C LYS A 177 2.77 -28.36 -5.16
N GLY A 178 3.87 -27.93 -5.81
CA GLY A 178 4.61 -28.73 -6.78
C GLY A 178 4.19 -28.51 -8.24
N GLY A 179 3.17 -27.69 -8.49
CA GLY A 179 2.79 -27.22 -9.82
C GLY A 179 3.75 -26.16 -10.37
N ARG A 180 3.39 -25.58 -11.52
CA ARG A 180 4.20 -24.55 -12.22
C ARG A 180 4.04 -23.15 -11.63
N PHE A 181 3.17 -22.95 -10.65
CA PHE A 181 2.97 -21.68 -9.97
C PHE A 181 4.19 -21.31 -9.12
N ASP A 182 4.83 -20.18 -9.46
CA ASP A 182 5.94 -19.59 -8.72
C ASP A 182 5.44 -18.43 -7.83
N PRO A 183 5.33 -18.63 -6.51
CA PRO A 183 4.83 -17.61 -5.59
C PRO A 183 5.81 -16.44 -5.38
N LYS A 184 7.04 -16.49 -5.92
CA LYS A 184 8.00 -15.38 -5.86
C LYS A 184 7.81 -14.37 -6.99
N LYS A 185 7.05 -14.72 -8.03
CA LYS A 185 6.79 -13.83 -9.19
C LYS A 185 5.44 -13.15 -9.06
N ASP A 186 5.44 -11.82 -8.96
CA ASP A 186 4.19 -11.04 -8.86
C ASP A 186 3.26 -11.23 -10.06
N THR A 187 3.81 -11.43 -11.25
CA THR A 187 3.03 -11.72 -12.47
C THR A 187 2.25 -13.03 -12.37
N GLU A 188 2.77 -14.02 -11.65
CA GLU A 188 2.10 -15.32 -11.41
C GLU A 188 1.00 -15.20 -10.35
N LYS A 189 1.14 -14.24 -9.41
CA LYS A 189 0.16 -13.97 -8.35
C LYS A 189 -0.98 -13.07 -8.81
N ALA A 190 -0.80 -12.32 -9.89
CA ALA A 190 -1.83 -11.42 -10.39
C ALA A 190 -3.09 -12.17 -10.84
N GLY A 191 -4.27 -11.62 -10.56
CA GLY A 191 -5.54 -12.19 -11.05
C GLY A 191 -5.55 -12.34 -12.57
N LYS A 192 -4.85 -11.45 -13.29
CA LYS A 192 -4.64 -11.53 -14.74
C LYS A 192 -4.17 -12.91 -15.21
N LYS A 193 -3.27 -13.57 -14.46
CA LYS A 193 -2.78 -14.92 -14.82
C LYS A 193 -3.91 -15.95 -14.89
N LYS A 194 -4.91 -15.86 -14.01
CA LYS A 194 -6.10 -16.73 -14.04
C LYS A 194 -7.00 -16.39 -15.21
N TYR A 195 -7.21 -15.10 -15.51
CA TYR A 195 -7.95 -14.70 -16.72
C TYR A 195 -7.27 -15.22 -18.00
N ASP A 196 -5.96 -15.04 -18.14
CA ASP A 196 -5.19 -15.52 -19.30
C ASP A 196 -5.29 -17.04 -19.47
N LYS A 197 -5.27 -17.79 -18.35
CA LYS A 197 -5.43 -19.26 -18.36
C LYS A 197 -6.85 -19.74 -18.57
N PHE A 198 -7.84 -18.96 -18.13
CA PHE A 198 -9.25 -19.27 -18.37
C PHE A 198 -9.60 -19.11 -19.85
N GLY A 199 -8.85 -18.27 -20.58
CA GLY A 199 -8.95 -18.13 -22.03
C GLY A 199 -10.30 -17.58 -22.46
N ASN A 200 -10.88 -18.18 -23.51
CA ASN A 200 -12.14 -17.76 -24.10
C ASN A 200 -13.39 -18.41 -23.46
N ASN A 201 -13.22 -19.15 -22.35
CA ASN A 201 -14.35 -19.76 -21.66
C ASN A 201 -15.31 -18.70 -21.13
N SER A 202 -16.62 -18.96 -21.22
CA SER A 202 -17.62 -18.08 -20.63
C SER A 202 -17.48 -18.04 -19.11
N ARG A 203 -17.35 -16.84 -18.56
CA ARG A 203 -17.36 -16.61 -17.11
C ARG A 203 -18.78 -16.56 -16.54
N LYS A 204 -19.77 -16.32 -17.40
CA LYS A 204 -21.18 -16.39 -17.02
C LYS A 204 -21.65 -17.83 -17.04
N GLY A 205 -22.37 -18.22 -16.00
CA GLY A 205 -22.91 -19.56 -15.86
C GLY A 205 -23.85 -19.66 -14.68
N THR A 206 -24.29 -20.90 -14.43
CA THR A 206 -25.24 -21.24 -13.38
C THR A 206 -24.51 -22.02 -12.28
N PHE A 207 -24.72 -21.62 -11.03
CA PHE A 207 -23.96 -22.13 -9.87
C PHE A 207 -24.90 -22.59 -8.77
N SER A 208 -24.67 -23.80 -8.25
CA SER A 208 -25.40 -24.36 -7.11
C SER A 208 -24.59 -24.27 -5.84
N PHE A 209 -25.24 -23.94 -4.73
CA PHE A 209 -24.62 -23.96 -3.41
C PHE A 209 -24.24 -25.40 -3.03
N LEU A 210 -23.00 -25.62 -2.61
CA LEU A 210 -22.51 -26.92 -2.17
C LEU A 210 -22.48 -27.03 -0.65
N LYS A 211 -21.79 -26.09 0.03
CA LYS A 211 -21.60 -26.09 1.48
C LYS A 211 -21.08 -24.75 1.98
N GLU A 212 -21.12 -24.56 3.29
CA GLU A 212 -20.38 -23.48 3.96
C GLU A 212 -19.08 -24.04 4.57
N ASP A 213 -17.97 -23.33 4.38
CA ASP A 213 -16.68 -23.63 5.01
C ASP A 213 -16.04 -22.34 5.56
N ALA A 214 -15.75 -22.31 6.87
CA ALA A 214 -15.18 -21.16 7.57
C ALA A 214 -15.89 -19.82 7.24
N LYS A 215 -17.23 -19.78 7.36
CA LYS A 215 -18.10 -18.64 7.03
C LYS A 215 -18.06 -18.21 5.56
N ARG A 216 -17.75 -19.13 4.64
CA ARG A 216 -17.70 -18.87 3.19
C ARG A 216 -18.57 -19.87 2.47
N GLU A 217 -19.45 -19.37 1.62
CA GLU A 217 -20.28 -20.19 0.75
C GLU A 217 -19.43 -20.75 -0.41
N ILE A 218 -19.46 -22.08 -0.56
CA ILE A 218 -18.80 -22.80 -1.64
C ILE A 218 -19.85 -23.23 -2.66
N TYR A 219 -19.55 -23.04 -3.93
CA TYR A 219 -20.43 -23.32 -5.07
C TYR A 219 -19.77 -24.28 -6.06
N THR A 220 -20.60 -24.94 -6.86
CA THR A 220 -20.22 -25.80 -8.00
C THR A 220 -20.93 -25.33 -9.27
N VAL A 221 -20.40 -25.70 -10.44
CA VAL A 221 -21.03 -25.35 -11.72
C VAL A 221 -22.13 -26.38 -12.01
N THR A 222 -23.33 -25.90 -12.30
CA THR A 222 -24.47 -26.75 -12.65
C THR A 222 -25.12 -26.28 -13.95
N GLU A 223 -25.71 -27.22 -14.68
CA GLU A 223 -26.55 -26.95 -15.84
C GLU A 223 -28.04 -26.90 -15.47
N ASP A 224 -28.39 -27.29 -14.23
CA ASP A 224 -29.77 -27.29 -13.73
C ASP A 224 -30.17 -25.90 -13.22
N GLU A 225 -31.01 -25.22 -14.00
CA GLU A 225 -31.56 -23.89 -13.68
C GLU A 225 -32.53 -23.88 -12.50
N GLN A 226 -33.12 -25.03 -12.12
CA GLN A 226 -34.02 -25.08 -10.95
C GLN A 226 -33.25 -25.09 -9.62
N VAL A 227 -32.02 -25.61 -9.64
CA VAL A 227 -31.18 -25.74 -8.44
C VAL A 227 -30.10 -24.66 -8.39
N GLY A 228 -29.71 -24.13 -9.55
CA GLY A 228 -28.63 -23.16 -9.66
C GLY A 228 -29.08 -21.69 -9.70
N ARG A 229 -28.13 -20.80 -9.50
CA ARG A 229 -28.28 -19.34 -9.63
C ARG A 229 -27.34 -18.81 -10.69
N GLU A 230 -27.82 -17.91 -11.54
CA GLU A 230 -26.96 -17.21 -12.50
C GLU A 230 -25.91 -16.37 -11.77
N GLY A 231 -24.69 -16.37 -12.30
CA GLY A 231 -23.59 -15.56 -11.77
C GLY A 231 -22.46 -15.39 -12.77
N GLU A 232 -21.41 -14.73 -12.31
CA GLU A 232 -20.19 -14.51 -13.10
C GLU A 232 -18.94 -14.87 -12.29
N LEU A 233 -18.04 -15.64 -12.89
CA LEU A 233 -16.73 -15.96 -12.33
C LEU A 233 -15.83 -14.72 -12.32
N VAL A 234 -15.35 -14.36 -11.13
CA VAL A 234 -14.38 -13.29 -10.92
C VAL A 234 -13.10 -13.89 -10.36
N PHE A 235 -11.99 -13.73 -11.08
CA PHE A 235 -10.69 -14.22 -10.64
C PHE A 235 -9.92 -13.14 -9.89
N THR A 236 -9.47 -13.48 -8.69
CA THR A 236 -8.62 -12.64 -7.84
C THR A 236 -7.19 -13.19 -7.77
N GLY A 237 -6.28 -12.41 -7.19
CA GLY A 237 -4.87 -12.80 -7.06
C GLY A 237 -4.66 -14.12 -6.32
N GLN A 238 -3.56 -14.80 -6.63
CA GLN A 238 -3.16 -16.04 -5.98
C GLN A 238 -2.15 -15.77 -4.86
N SER A 239 -2.46 -16.18 -3.64
CA SER A 239 -1.51 -16.15 -2.53
C SER A 239 -0.46 -17.25 -2.67
N GLY A 240 0.71 -17.06 -2.06
CA GLY A 240 1.70 -18.13 -1.94
C GLY A 240 1.22 -19.29 -1.07
N TYR A 241 2.00 -20.37 -1.06
CA TYR A 241 1.73 -21.52 -0.21
C TYR A 241 1.89 -21.13 1.26
N ARG A 242 0.99 -21.63 2.12
CA ARG A 242 1.15 -21.48 3.57
C ARG A 242 2.17 -22.52 4.04
N GLU A 243 3.28 -22.05 4.62
CA GLU A 243 4.20 -22.90 5.37
C GLU A 243 3.65 -23.02 6.79
N TYR A 244 3.17 -24.21 7.14
CA TYR A 244 2.95 -24.56 8.54
C TYR A 244 4.29 -25.10 9.04
N ASN A 245 5.04 -24.27 9.76
CA ASN A 245 6.12 -24.77 10.58
C ASN A 245 5.47 -25.52 11.75
N HIS A 246 5.53 -26.85 11.72
CA HIS A 246 5.26 -27.71 12.86
C HIS A 246 6.50 -27.79 13.74
#